data_AF-A0A135T6P7-F1
#
_entry.id   AF-A0A135T6P7-F1
#
_cell.length_a   1.000
_cell.length_b   1.000
_cell.length_c   1.000
_cell.angle_alpha   90.00
_cell.angle_beta   90.00
_cell.angle_gamma   90.00
#
_symmetry.space_group_name_H-M   'P 1'
#
loop_
_entity.id
_entity.type
_entity.pdbx_description
1 polymer ?
#
loop_
_entity_poly.entity_id
_entity_poly.type
_entity_poly.pdbx_seq_one_letter_code
_entity_poly.pdbx_strand_id
1 'polypeptide(L)'
;MKFTTCLAGLLAAVTQVQAASVFAHFMLINTKNYTLSEFEDDFKIAKDAHIDAFALNMGLTDPNTNSSLETAFVAAKNVGFQLFFSFDYNGGYHGGKPWPKETILDMAEKYFKLDEYFKYADKPLASTFEGTENAEDWIEIKNKTGAFFIPDWSSVSPEDALTLGSGVADGLFSWNAWPVGDQDMTDKSDAAYAWALKGKPYMMPVSPWFYTNLPGYNKNWVWRGDDLWYDRWNQVMDVMPAFVQIISWNDYGESHHIGPVRTNAMEAFEVGEAPFNYALDHPHDGWRHFLPYLIDSYKAAVAPSIKDEALMTWYRGSPALSCKDGGTTANAVAHDQETLTAAQIVRDKIFYSALLTSAAEVTVSVGGKAQKGNWTSTPDGGKGVYHGSIPFLSTGDVVITMTKYGTEIAKIDGRKIANECPGGLTNWNAWTGSTNALHVDDPSPSPTQTGGGPQSTASDNDSGASNLSQNGLVYVVFALVSLAVAGVV
;
A
#
# COMPACT_ATOMS: atom_id res chain seq x y z
N MET A 1 -7.64 47.74 -2.69
CA MET A 1 -7.87 46.83 -1.55
C MET A 1 -8.79 45.63 -1.81
N LYS A 2 -9.36 45.43 -3.02
CA LYS A 2 -10.21 44.26 -3.32
C LYS A 2 -9.55 43.15 -4.16
N PHE A 3 -8.38 43.41 -4.75
CA PHE A 3 -7.65 42.42 -5.56
C PHE A 3 -6.73 41.49 -4.73
N THR A 4 -6.26 41.95 -3.56
CA THR A 4 -5.37 41.16 -2.71
C THR A 4 -6.10 40.06 -1.94
N THR A 5 -7.40 40.24 -1.68
CA THR A 5 -8.23 39.28 -0.92
C THR A 5 -8.67 38.07 -1.75
N CYS A 6 -8.85 38.23 -3.07
CA CYS A 6 -9.18 37.11 -3.96
C CYS A 6 -7.99 36.19 -4.23
N LEU A 7 -6.75 36.71 -4.24
CA LEU A 7 -5.56 35.89 -4.42
C LEU A 7 -5.24 35.05 -3.17
N ALA A 8 -5.48 35.59 -1.97
CA ALA A 8 -5.38 34.84 -0.71
C ALA A 8 -6.45 33.74 -0.59
N GLY A 9 -7.67 33.98 -1.11
CA GLY A 9 -8.73 32.96 -1.16
C GLY A 9 -8.47 31.85 -2.17
N LEU A 10 -7.90 32.17 -3.35
CA LEU A 10 -7.49 31.16 -4.32
C LEU A 10 -6.25 30.36 -3.86
N LEU A 11 -5.27 30.99 -3.21
CA LEU A 11 -4.15 30.27 -2.61
C LEU A 11 -4.60 29.41 -1.42
N ALA A 12 -5.55 29.86 -0.60
CA ALA A 12 -6.10 29.04 0.49
C ALA A 12 -6.96 27.87 -0.02
N ALA A 13 -7.62 28.01 -1.18
CA ALA A 13 -8.34 26.91 -1.84
C ALA A 13 -7.40 25.91 -2.53
N VAL A 14 -6.15 26.29 -2.82
CA VAL A 14 -5.10 25.42 -3.38
C VAL A 14 -4.20 24.82 -2.27
N THR A 15 -4.37 25.24 -1.01
CA THR A 15 -3.61 24.73 0.15
C THR A 15 -4.51 24.09 1.21
N GLN A 16 -5.60 23.42 0.83
CA GLN A 16 -5.92 22.21 1.59
C GLN A 16 -4.86 21.18 1.22
N VAL A 17 -3.67 21.32 1.82
CA VAL A 17 -2.82 20.16 2.05
C VAL A 17 -3.68 19.26 2.93
N GLN A 18 -4.45 18.39 2.29
CA GLN A 18 -5.05 17.24 2.95
C GLN A 18 -3.86 16.55 3.61
N ALA A 19 -3.84 16.51 4.95
CA ALA A 19 -2.74 15.92 5.69
C ALA A 19 -2.76 14.41 5.43
N ALA A 20 -2.19 14.02 4.28
CA ALA A 20 -2.09 12.66 3.81
C ALA A 20 -1.25 11.88 4.82
N SER A 21 -1.77 10.75 5.28
CA SER A 21 -1.03 9.87 6.18
C SER A 21 -1.03 8.45 5.65
N VAL A 22 0.05 7.73 5.95
CA VAL A 22 0.24 6.33 5.58
C VAL A 22 0.41 5.52 6.85
N PHE A 23 -0.43 4.52 7.00
CA PHE A 23 -0.43 3.61 8.13
C PHE A 23 -0.04 2.21 7.67
N ALA A 24 0.37 1.37 8.62
CA ALA A 24 0.42 -0.08 8.38
C ALA A 24 -0.45 -0.82 9.39
N HIS A 25 -1.21 -1.80 8.91
CA HIS A 25 -2.00 -2.70 9.74
C HIS A 25 -1.08 -3.59 10.55
N PHE A 26 -1.21 -3.61 11.87
CA PHE A 26 -0.31 -4.32 12.76
C PHE A 26 -1.10 -5.30 13.63
N MET A 27 -0.91 -6.60 13.38
CA MET A 27 -1.54 -7.69 14.10
C MET A 27 -0.93 -7.82 15.48
N LEU A 28 -1.61 -7.30 16.50
CA LEU A 28 -1.12 -7.36 17.88
C LEU A 28 -1.09 -8.80 18.40
N ILE A 29 -2.00 -9.66 17.93
CA ILE A 29 -2.02 -11.08 18.28
C ILE A 29 -0.72 -11.82 17.93
N ASN A 30 0.01 -11.36 16.90
CA ASN A 30 1.29 -11.94 16.51
C ASN A 30 2.45 -11.49 17.42
N THR A 31 2.20 -10.69 18.45
CA THR A 31 3.25 -10.10 19.31
C THR A 31 3.35 -10.68 20.71
N LYS A 32 2.68 -11.81 20.98
CA LYS A 32 2.74 -12.51 22.28
C LYS A 32 4.15 -12.68 22.85
N ASN A 33 5.12 -12.99 21.99
CA ASN A 33 6.52 -13.21 22.38
C ASN A 33 7.45 -12.04 21.99
N TYR A 34 6.91 -10.88 21.60
CA TYR A 34 7.72 -9.71 21.31
C TYR A 34 8.32 -9.15 22.60
N THR A 35 9.57 -8.75 22.49
CA THR A 35 10.27 -7.92 23.46
C THR A 35 10.04 -6.45 23.15
N LEU A 36 10.30 -5.57 24.12
CA LEU A 36 10.31 -4.13 23.91
C LEU A 36 11.21 -3.71 22.73
N SER A 37 12.40 -4.31 22.62
CA SER A 37 13.35 -4.01 21.55
C SER A 37 12.84 -4.41 20.16
N GLU A 38 12.00 -5.44 20.06
CA GLU A 38 11.42 -5.87 18.77
C GLU A 38 10.32 -4.91 18.32
N PHE A 39 9.49 -4.40 19.26
CA PHE A 39 8.58 -3.30 18.95
C PHE A 39 9.35 -2.04 18.52
N GLU A 40 10.41 -1.67 19.24
CA GLU A 40 11.22 -0.49 18.89
C GLU A 40 11.90 -0.63 17.52
N ASP A 41 12.36 -1.83 17.19
CA ASP A 41 12.96 -2.15 15.89
C ASP A 41 11.92 -2.01 14.76
N ASP A 42 10.73 -2.58 14.93
CA ASP A 42 9.63 -2.43 13.96
C ASP A 42 9.27 -0.96 13.74
N PHE A 43 9.16 -0.16 14.80
CA PHE A 43 8.82 1.26 14.70
C PHE A 43 9.92 2.08 14.03
N LYS A 44 11.20 1.75 14.24
CA LYS A 44 12.31 2.40 13.53
C LYS A 44 12.26 2.10 12.04
N ILE A 45 12.09 0.83 11.68
CA ILE A 45 12.01 0.40 10.28
C ILE A 45 10.78 1.03 9.58
N ALA A 46 9.65 1.15 10.29
CA ALA A 46 8.46 1.82 9.76
C ALA A 46 8.69 3.31 9.49
N LYS A 47 9.38 4.01 10.40
CA LYS A 47 9.79 5.41 10.21
C LYS A 47 10.75 5.56 9.03
N ASP A 48 11.72 4.67 8.91
CA ASP A 48 12.66 4.66 7.78
C ASP A 48 11.94 4.41 6.44
N ALA A 49 10.82 3.69 6.48
CA ALA A 49 9.92 3.50 5.34
C ALA A 49 8.90 4.64 5.15
N HIS A 50 8.94 5.70 5.97
CA HIS A 50 8.05 6.88 5.97
C HIS A 50 6.57 6.60 6.32
N ILE A 51 6.30 5.49 7.01
CA ILE A 51 4.99 5.18 7.59
C ILE A 51 4.80 6.06 8.84
N ASP A 52 3.62 6.65 9.00
CA ASP A 52 3.35 7.62 10.07
C ASP A 52 2.93 6.96 11.39
N ALA A 53 2.15 5.88 11.30
CA ALA A 53 1.64 5.17 12.45
C ALA A 53 1.30 3.71 12.13
N PHE A 54 1.17 2.89 13.17
CA PHE A 54 0.52 1.58 13.05
C PHE A 54 -0.93 1.61 13.51
N ALA A 55 -1.78 0.97 12.71
CA ALA A 55 -3.14 0.61 13.06
C ALA A 55 -3.09 -0.72 13.83
N LEU A 56 -3.14 -0.66 15.16
CA LEU A 56 -3.05 -1.84 16.02
C LEU A 56 -4.35 -2.65 15.94
N ASN A 57 -4.33 -3.72 15.15
CA ASN A 57 -5.40 -4.69 15.09
C ASN A 57 -5.38 -5.56 16.34
N MET A 58 -6.52 -5.62 17.02
CA MET A 58 -6.70 -6.43 18.21
C MET A 58 -8.11 -6.98 18.30
N GLY A 59 -8.18 -8.29 18.55
CA GLY A 59 -9.43 -8.98 18.85
C GLY A 59 -9.67 -9.06 20.36
N LEU A 60 -10.92 -8.90 20.78
CA LEU A 60 -11.30 -8.88 22.20
C LEU A 60 -10.84 -10.12 22.98
N THR A 61 -10.83 -11.28 22.32
CA THR A 61 -10.57 -12.58 22.97
C THR A 61 -9.08 -12.94 23.05
N ASP A 62 -8.17 -12.10 22.54
CA ASP A 62 -6.73 -12.33 22.68
C ASP A 62 -6.25 -12.04 24.12
N PRO A 63 -5.74 -13.05 24.86
CA PRO A 63 -5.29 -12.87 26.24
C PRO A 63 -4.06 -11.97 26.37
N ASN A 64 -3.32 -11.71 25.29
CA ASN A 64 -2.07 -10.94 25.32
C ASN A 64 -2.26 -9.47 24.94
N THR A 65 -3.46 -9.05 24.54
CA THR A 65 -3.72 -7.68 24.06
C THR A 65 -3.27 -6.64 25.07
N ASN A 66 -3.63 -6.77 26.36
CA ASN A 66 -3.28 -5.79 27.38
C ASN A 66 -1.76 -5.61 27.56
N SER A 67 -1.00 -6.69 27.71
CA SER A 67 0.46 -6.61 27.91
C SER A 67 1.19 -6.13 26.65
N SER A 68 0.70 -6.54 25.47
CA SER A 68 1.27 -6.13 24.19
C SER A 68 1.05 -4.65 23.94
N LEU A 69 -0.15 -4.12 24.24
CA LEU A 69 -0.42 -2.68 24.16
C LEU A 69 0.50 -1.87 25.08
N GLU A 70 0.65 -2.27 26.35
CA GLU A 70 1.54 -1.55 27.27
C GLU A 70 2.97 -1.48 26.77
N THR A 71 3.49 -2.60 26.25
CA THR A 71 4.84 -2.67 25.69
C THR A 71 4.96 -1.83 24.41
N ALA A 72 3.96 -1.89 23.52
CA ALA A 72 3.93 -1.14 22.27
C ALA A 72 3.94 0.38 22.52
N PHE A 73 3.13 0.91 23.44
CA PHE A 73 3.15 2.35 23.73
C PHE A 73 4.45 2.82 24.39
N VAL A 74 5.10 1.98 25.20
CA VAL A 74 6.44 2.29 25.73
C VAL A 74 7.47 2.37 24.59
N ALA A 75 7.47 1.40 23.67
CA ALA A 75 8.36 1.42 22.51
C ALA A 75 8.08 2.63 21.59
N ALA A 76 6.81 2.96 21.36
CA ALA A 76 6.40 4.09 20.52
C ALA A 76 6.91 5.41 21.11
N LYS A 77 6.84 5.56 22.44
CA LYS A 77 7.41 6.69 23.16
C LYS A 77 8.92 6.78 23.00
N ASN A 78 9.62 5.66 23.17
CA ASN A 78 11.09 5.63 23.08
C ASN A 78 11.59 5.98 21.66
N VAL A 79 10.86 5.58 20.62
CA VAL A 79 11.22 5.79 19.21
C VAL A 79 10.67 7.11 18.66
N GLY A 80 9.65 7.69 19.29
CA GLY A 80 8.86 8.79 18.75
C GLY A 80 8.10 8.34 17.51
N PHE A 81 7.30 7.29 17.65
CA PHE A 81 6.40 6.73 16.64
C PHE A 81 4.96 6.80 17.14
N GLN A 82 3.97 6.76 16.23
CA GLN A 82 2.56 6.87 16.59
C GLN A 82 1.81 5.56 16.38
N LEU A 83 0.79 5.34 17.19
CA LEU A 83 -0.07 4.16 17.18
C LEU A 83 -1.53 4.60 17.27
N PHE A 84 -2.45 3.85 16.65
CA PHE A 84 -3.88 4.00 16.92
C PHE A 84 -4.58 2.65 16.93
N PHE A 85 -5.83 2.64 17.38
CA PHE A 85 -6.57 1.40 17.58
C PHE A 85 -7.42 1.04 16.38
N SER A 86 -7.24 -0.19 15.92
CA SER A 86 -8.09 -0.89 14.97
C SER A 86 -8.77 -2.04 15.71
N PHE A 87 -9.97 -1.80 16.24
CA PHE A 87 -10.71 -2.81 16.98
C PHE A 87 -11.23 -3.87 16.01
N ASP A 88 -10.74 -5.09 16.13
CA ASP A 88 -11.22 -6.20 15.31
C ASP A 88 -12.45 -6.82 15.95
N TYR A 89 -13.62 -6.62 15.33
CA TYR A 89 -14.90 -7.12 15.84
C TYR A 89 -15.12 -8.60 15.47
N ASN A 90 -14.36 -9.12 14.50
CA ASN A 90 -14.44 -10.50 14.02
C ASN A 90 -13.21 -11.34 14.39
N GLY A 91 -12.17 -10.70 14.94
CA GLY A 91 -10.89 -11.30 15.27
C GLY A 91 -10.72 -11.61 16.75
N GLY A 92 -9.68 -12.39 17.04
CA GLY A 92 -9.30 -12.79 18.38
C GLY A 92 -8.94 -14.28 18.48
N TYR A 93 -8.58 -14.70 19.68
CA TYR A 93 -8.08 -16.05 19.94
C TYR A 93 -9.25 -17.06 20.01
N HIS A 94 -9.28 -18.02 19.08
CA HIS A 94 -10.35 -19.03 18.92
C HIS A 94 -11.76 -18.47 18.71
N GLY A 95 -11.88 -17.40 17.93
CA GLY A 95 -13.17 -16.85 17.47
C GLY A 95 -13.36 -15.39 17.88
N GLY A 96 -13.92 -14.62 16.96
CA GLY A 96 -14.19 -13.19 17.12
C GLY A 96 -15.35 -12.89 18.06
N LYS A 97 -15.25 -11.77 18.76
CA LYS A 97 -16.38 -11.16 19.48
C LYS A 97 -16.36 -9.65 19.28
N PRO A 98 -17.53 -9.01 19.13
CA PRO A 98 -17.60 -7.56 19.04
C PRO A 98 -17.08 -6.93 20.33
N TRP A 99 -16.37 -5.82 20.18
CA TRP A 99 -15.84 -5.08 21.32
C TRP A 99 -16.96 -4.38 22.09
N PRO A 100 -17.09 -4.61 23.42
CA PRO A 100 -18.06 -3.87 24.23
C PRO A 100 -17.69 -2.39 24.29
N LYS A 101 -18.67 -1.53 24.07
CA LYS A 101 -18.53 -0.06 24.17
C LYS A 101 -17.78 0.40 25.42
N GLU A 102 -18.13 -0.13 26.60
CA GLU A 102 -17.51 0.28 27.86
C GLU A 102 -16.01 -0.06 27.89
N THR A 103 -15.61 -1.21 27.33
CA THR A 103 -14.19 -1.56 27.18
C THR A 103 -13.46 -0.58 26.28
N ILE A 104 -14.08 -0.15 25.18
CA ILE A 104 -13.50 0.87 24.27
C ILE A 104 -13.34 2.20 25.01
N LEU A 105 -14.33 2.61 25.80
CA LEU A 105 -14.27 3.84 26.60
C LEU A 105 -13.13 3.79 27.64
N ASP A 106 -12.95 2.67 28.35
CA ASP A 106 -11.86 2.48 29.30
C ASP A 106 -10.48 2.57 28.61
N MET A 107 -10.36 1.95 27.43
CA MET A 107 -9.15 2.03 26.62
C MET A 107 -8.91 3.45 26.11
N ALA A 108 -9.95 4.16 25.68
CA ALA A 108 -9.85 5.54 25.24
C ALA A 108 -9.34 6.46 26.36
N GLU A 109 -9.88 6.33 27.58
CA GLU A 109 -9.44 7.10 28.74
C GLU A 109 -7.95 6.87 29.05
N LYS A 110 -7.43 5.66 28.83
CA LYS A 110 -6.02 5.33 29.04
C LYS A 110 -5.12 5.85 27.90
N TYR A 111 -5.49 5.60 26.64
CA TYR A 111 -4.56 5.70 25.52
C TYR A 111 -4.79 6.90 24.59
N PHE A 112 -6.02 7.36 24.36
CA PHE A 112 -6.30 8.40 23.33
C PHE A 112 -5.63 9.74 23.63
N LYS A 113 -5.34 10.00 24.92
CA LYS A 113 -4.69 11.23 25.38
C LYS A 113 -3.17 11.19 25.33
N LEU A 114 -2.57 10.03 25.04
CA LEU A 114 -1.12 9.90 24.94
C LEU A 114 -0.58 10.69 23.74
N ASP A 115 0.69 11.10 23.82
CA ASP A 115 1.35 11.85 22.74
C ASP A 115 1.72 10.91 21.57
N GLU A 116 1.95 9.65 21.90
CA GLU A 116 2.22 8.55 20.98
C GLU A 116 0.95 8.00 20.31
N TYR A 117 -0.23 8.49 20.69
CA TYR A 117 -1.48 8.13 20.02
C TYR A 117 -1.71 9.02 18.80
N PHE A 118 -1.88 8.42 17.62
CA PHE A 118 -2.08 9.17 16.39
C PHE A 118 -3.35 10.01 16.44
N LYS A 119 -3.24 11.29 16.08
CA LYS A 119 -4.35 12.25 16.07
C LYS A 119 -4.50 12.87 14.69
N TYR A 120 -5.72 12.87 14.17
CA TYR A 120 -6.07 13.56 12.94
C TYR A 120 -6.94 14.79 13.27
N ALA A 121 -6.50 15.96 12.83
CA ALA A 121 -7.15 17.24 13.19
C ALA A 121 -7.40 17.37 14.71
N ASP A 122 -6.35 17.08 15.49
CA ASP A 122 -6.33 17.06 16.97
C ASP A 122 -7.28 16.05 17.65
N LYS A 123 -7.89 15.14 16.89
CA LYS A 123 -8.77 14.09 17.40
C LYS A 123 -8.08 12.72 17.38
N PRO A 124 -8.18 11.90 18.43
CA PRO A 124 -7.64 10.55 18.41
C PRO A 124 -8.33 9.74 17.31
N LEU A 125 -7.55 9.14 16.42
CA LEU A 125 -8.11 8.33 15.34
C LEU A 125 -8.43 6.93 15.85
N ALA A 126 -9.59 6.40 15.50
CA ALA A 126 -9.92 5.00 15.75
C ALA A 126 -10.54 4.38 14.50
N SER A 127 -10.26 3.10 14.28
CA SER A 127 -10.85 2.28 13.23
C SER A 127 -11.37 0.96 13.80
N THR A 128 -12.06 0.20 12.96
CA THR A 128 -12.45 -1.18 13.22
C THR A 128 -12.12 -2.05 12.02
N PHE A 129 -12.01 -3.36 12.24
CA PHE A 129 -12.27 -4.35 11.19
C PHE A 129 -13.68 -4.89 11.44
N GLU A 130 -14.56 -4.65 10.48
CA GLU A 130 -16.00 -4.93 10.57
C GLU A 130 -16.67 -4.28 11.81
N GLY A 131 -17.80 -4.83 12.27
CA GLY A 131 -18.58 -4.29 13.39
C GLY A 131 -19.76 -3.41 12.98
N THR A 132 -20.33 -3.64 11.78
CA THR A 132 -21.51 -2.91 11.27
C THR A 132 -22.69 -2.93 12.24
N GLU A 133 -22.93 -4.06 12.91
CA GLU A 133 -23.97 -4.24 13.93
C GLU A 133 -23.73 -3.39 15.21
N ASN A 134 -22.52 -2.89 15.41
CA ASN A 134 -22.12 -2.08 16.57
C ASN A 134 -21.97 -0.60 16.25
N ALA A 135 -22.38 -0.14 15.07
CA ALA A 135 -22.24 1.25 14.66
C ALA A 135 -22.93 2.24 15.62
N GLU A 136 -24.03 1.87 16.27
CA GLU A 136 -24.73 2.73 17.23
C GLU A 136 -23.90 3.03 18.49
N ASP A 137 -23.05 2.10 18.94
CA ASP A 137 -22.18 2.31 20.11
C ASP A 137 -21.22 3.48 19.88
N TRP A 138 -20.77 3.66 18.64
CA TRP A 138 -19.83 4.70 18.25
C TRP A 138 -20.40 6.13 18.39
N ILE A 139 -21.73 6.28 18.45
CA ILE A 139 -22.35 7.59 18.71
C ILE A 139 -21.92 8.09 20.09
N GLU A 140 -22.04 7.23 21.12
CA GLU A 140 -21.63 7.59 22.48
C GLU A 140 -20.11 7.61 22.64
N ILE A 141 -19.38 6.67 22.03
CA ILE A 141 -17.91 6.63 22.09
C ILE A 141 -17.35 7.94 21.57
N LYS A 142 -17.75 8.38 20.37
CA LYS A 142 -17.29 9.65 19.80
C LYS A 142 -17.70 10.84 20.64
N ASN A 143 -18.93 10.87 21.16
CA ASN A 143 -19.38 11.97 22.00
C ASN A 143 -18.55 12.13 23.29
N LYS A 144 -18.12 11.02 23.91
CA LYS A 144 -17.30 11.06 25.13
C LYS A 144 -15.82 11.29 24.88
N THR A 145 -15.28 10.79 23.77
CA THR A 145 -13.84 10.74 23.51
C THR A 145 -13.35 11.78 22.51
N GLY A 146 -14.25 12.33 21.69
CA GLY A 146 -13.91 13.20 20.58
C GLY A 146 -13.23 12.49 19.40
N ALA A 147 -13.26 11.15 19.35
CA ALA A 147 -12.56 10.36 18.34
C ALA A 147 -12.95 10.73 16.90
N PHE A 148 -11.94 10.70 16.02
CA PHE A 148 -12.12 10.65 14.57
C PHE A 148 -12.28 9.18 14.16
N PHE A 149 -13.46 8.79 13.68
CA PHE A 149 -13.81 7.40 13.47
C PHE A 149 -13.86 7.03 11.99
N ILE A 150 -13.01 6.09 11.58
CA ILE A 150 -12.88 5.60 10.21
C ILE A 150 -12.90 4.06 10.18
N PRO A 151 -14.09 3.44 10.27
CA PRO A 151 -14.21 1.98 10.28
C PRO A 151 -13.94 1.37 8.91
N ASP A 152 -13.48 0.12 8.91
CA ASP A 152 -13.73 -0.79 7.79
C ASP A 152 -15.05 -1.53 8.02
N TRP A 153 -16.00 -1.28 7.11
CA TRP A 153 -17.32 -1.92 7.05
C TRP A 153 -17.55 -2.49 5.65
N SER A 154 -16.52 -3.14 5.09
CA SER A 154 -16.53 -3.65 3.72
C SER A 154 -17.50 -4.80 3.48
N SER A 155 -18.12 -5.37 4.53
CA SER A 155 -19.24 -6.31 4.42
C SER A 155 -20.52 -5.71 3.82
N VAL A 156 -20.63 -4.37 3.76
CA VAL A 156 -21.74 -3.66 3.10
C VAL A 156 -21.21 -2.64 2.10
N SER A 157 -22.09 -2.11 1.24
CA SER A 157 -21.70 -1.05 0.30
C SER A 157 -21.22 0.20 1.03
N PRO A 158 -20.30 1.02 0.46
CA PRO A 158 -19.87 2.25 1.10
C PRO A 158 -21.02 3.25 1.32
N GLU A 159 -22.05 3.25 0.45
CA GLU A 159 -23.27 4.02 0.66
C GLU A 159 -24.04 3.55 1.91
N ASP A 160 -24.23 2.24 2.08
CA ASP A 160 -24.95 1.68 3.24
C ASP A 160 -24.14 1.90 4.52
N ALA A 161 -22.83 1.65 4.48
CA ALA A 161 -21.90 1.89 5.59
C ALA A 161 -22.01 3.32 6.14
N LEU A 162 -22.13 4.32 5.25
CA LEU A 162 -22.26 5.72 5.64
C LEU A 162 -23.60 6.07 6.32
N THR A 163 -24.60 5.20 6.27
CA THR A 163 -25.88 5.40 6.96
C THR A 163 -25.91 4.80 8.37
N LEU A 164 -25.02 3.84 8.65
CA LEU A 164 -24.97 3.12 9.92
C LEU A 164 -24.65 4.07 11.10
N GLY A 165 -25.21 3.77 12.27
CA GLY A 165 -25.05 4.59 13.47
C GLY A 165 -25.53 6.04 13.27
N SER A 166 -26.54 6.26 12.43
CA SER A 166 -27.00 7.60 12.02
C SER A 166 -25.89 8.45 11.36
N GLY A 167 -25.02 7.80 10.57
CA GLY A 167 -23.91 8.46 9.87
C GLY A 167 -22.73 8.80 10.78
N VAL A 168 -22.47 7.96 11.78
CA VAL A 168 -21.43 8.17 12.81
C VAL A 168 -20.01 8.22 12.25
N ALA A 169 -19.74 7.54 11.13
CA ALA A 169 -18.41 7.46 10.52
C ALA A 169 -17.96 8.82 9.96
N ASP A 170 -16.75 9.27 10.30
CA ASP A 170 -16.14 10.48 9.75
C ASP A 170 -15.51 10.25 8.37
N GLY A 171 -15.17 9.00 8.08
CA GLY A 171 -14.65 8.50 6.81
C GLY A 171 -14.85 6.98 6.74
N LEU A 172 -14.39 6.34 5.68
CA LEU A 172 -14.41 4.88 5.58
C LEU A 172 -13.04 4.34 5.17
N PHE A 173 -12.70 3.19 5.73
CA PHE A 173 -11.61 2.34 5.29
C PHE A 173 -12.19 1.18 4.47
N SER A 174 -11.52 0.81 3.38
CA SER A 174 -11.87 -0.36 2.57
C SER A 174 -10.89 -1.50 2.87
N TRP A 175 -11.37 -2.73 2.99
CA TRP A 175 -10.53 -3.93 3.09
C TRP A 175 -10.23 -4.57 1.72
N ASN A 176 -10.75 -3.99 0.63
CA ASN A 176 -10.62 -4.54 -0.71
C ASN A 176 -9.25 -4.22 -1.35
N ALA A 177 -8.20 -4.92 -0.92
CA ALA A 177 -6.82 -4.69 -1.34
C ALA A 177 -6.36 -5.56 -2.53
N TRP A 178 -7.12 -6.60 -2.87
CA TRP A 178 -6.70 -7.65 -3.81
C TRP A 178 -7.72 -7.87 -4.93
N PRO A 179 -7.27 -8.23 -6.14
CA PRO A 179 -8.16 -8.48 -7.28
C PRO A 179 -8.92 -9.79 -7.13
N VAL A 180 -10.14 -9.82 -7.66
CA VAL A 180 -10.95 -11.03 -7.79
C VAL A 180 -10.72 -11.63 -9.17
N GLY A 181 -10.27 -12.89 -9.21
CA GLY A 181 -10.09 -13.66 -10.44
C GLY A 181 -8.69 -13.54 -11.03
N ASP A 182 -8.59 -13.62 -12.35
CA ASP A 182 -7.32 -13.67 -13.09
C ASP A 182 -6.89 -12.31 -13.65
N GLN A 183 -7.61 -11.23 -13.33
CA GLN A 183 -7.34 -9.87 -13.79
C GLN A 183 -6.47 -9.09 -12.80
N ASP A 184 -5.82 -8.04 -13.30
CA ASP A 184 -5.07 -7.10 -12.47
C ASP A 184 -6.02 -6.26 -11.61
N MET A 185 -5.49 -5.72 -10.51
CA MET A 185 -6.27 -4.86 -9.61
C MET A 185 -6.63 -3.54 -10.30
N THR A 186 -7.83 -3.04 -10.05
CA THR A 186 -8.32 -1.76 -10.58
C THR A 186 -8.69 -0.81 -9.45
N ASP A 187 -8.77 0.47 -9.75
CA ASP A 187 -9.21 1.54 -8.85
C ASP A 187 -10.74 1.67 -8.73
N LYS A 188 -11.52 0.79 -9.38
CA LYS A 188 -12.99 0.88 -9.42
C LYS A 188 -13.62 0.87 -8.03
N SER A 189 -13.11 0.04 -7.12
CA SER A 189 -13.58 -0.01 -5.74
C SER A 189 -13.25 1.29 -5.01
N ASP A 190 -12.06 1.85 -5.22
CA ASP A 190 -11.64 3.11 -4.63
C ASP A 190 -12.52 4.27 -5.12
N ALA A 191 -12.84 4.30 -6.42
CA ALA A 191 -13.75 5.27 -7.00
C ALA A 191 -15.17 5.19 -6.40
N ALA A 192 -15.67 3.98 -6.10
CA ALA A 192 -16.95 3.80 -5.43
C ALA A 192 -16.95 4.39 -4.00
N TYR A 193 -15.88 4.14 -3.23
CA TYR A 193 -15.71 4.75 -1.91
C TYR A 193 -15.63 6.28 -1.99
N ALA A 194 -14.79 6.81 -2.88
CA ALA A 194 -14.64 8.25 -3.07
C ALA A 194 -15.96 8.93 -3.46
N TRP A 195 -16.75 8.29 -4.33
CA TRP A 195 -18.07 8.76 -4.73
C TRP A 195 -19.06 8.79 -3.56
N ALA A 196 -19.16 7.69 -2.80
CA ALA A 196 -20.06 7.57 -1.66
C ALA A 196 -19.73 8.59 -0.55
N LEU A 197 -18.43 8.79 -0.28
CA LEU A 197 -17.91 9.63 0.79
C LEU A 197 -18.16 11.13 0.57
N LYS A 198 -18.38 11.59 -0.67
CA LYS A 198 -18.71 13.00 -1.00
C LYS A 198 -17.77 14.01 -0.33
N GLY A 199 -16.47 13.70 -0.31
CA GLY A 199 -15.42 14.53 0.30
C GLY A 199 -15.09 14.21 1.76
N LYS A 200 -15.75 13.23 2.39
CA LYS A 200 -15.26 12.64 3.64
C LYS A 200 -13.95 11.86 3.39
N PRO A 201 -13.05 11.75 4.39
CA PRO A 201 -11.81 11.00 4.25
C PRO A 201 -12.01 9.53 3.83
N TYR A 202 -11.28 9.13 2.81
CA TYR A 202 -11.12 7.73 2.39
C TYR A 202 -9.77 7.21 2.88
N MET A 203 -9.76 6.02 3.51
CA MET A 203 -8.56 5.25 3.76
C MET A 203 -8.46 4.11 2.75
N MET A 204 -7.50 4.23 1.84
CA MET A 204 -7.28 3.29 0.74
C MET A 204 -6.41 2.12 1.19
N PRO A 205 -6.82 0.85 0.94
CA PRO A 205 -5.99 -0.31 1.23
C PRO A 205 -4.92 -0.51 0.16
N VAL A 206 -3.70 -0.85 0.61
CA VAL A 206 -2.59 -1.23 -0.27
C VAL A 206 -1.95 -2.50 0.28
N SER A 207 -1.81 -3.54 -0.53
CA SER A 207 -1.22 -4.81 -0.11
C SER A 207 -0.36 -5.40 -1.23
N PRO A 208 0.77 -6.06 -0.93
CA PRO A 208 1.64 -6.59 -1.99
C PRO A 208 1.20 -7.96 -2.51
N TRP A 209 0.63 -8.80 -1.65
CA TRP A 209 0.39 -10.22 -1.91
C TRP A 209 -0.72 -10.73 -0.98
N PHE A 210 -1.23 -11.94 -1.20
CA PHE A 210 -2.06 -12.64 -0.21
C PHE A 210 -2.02 -14.14 -0.46
N TYR A 211 -1.68 -14.91 0.56
CA TYR A 211 -1.82 -16.35 0.57
C TYR A 211 -2.02 -16.84 2.01
N THR A 212 -3.05 -17.65 2.21
CA THR A 212 -3.31 -18.30 3.48
C THR A 212 -3.65 -19.77 3.30
N ASN A 213 -3.17 -20.62 4.20
CA ASN A 213 -3.62 -22.00 4.37
C ASN A 213 -3.62 -22.30 5.87
N LEU A 214 -4.66 -21.82 6.53
CA LEU A 214 -4.93 -21.93 7.96
C LEU A 214 -6.31 -22.60 8.18
N PRO A 215 -6.40 -23.93 8.06
CA PRO A 215 -7.64 -24.68 8.25
C PRO A 215 -8.32 -24.44 9.62
N GLY A 216 -7.55 -24.18 10.68
CA GLY A 216 -8.08 -23.84 12.00
C GLY A 216 -8.94 -22.56 12.00
N TYR A 217 -8.78 -21.70 11.00
CA TYR A 217 -9.61 -20.51 10.76
C TYR A 217 -10.56 -20.67 9.57
N ASN A 218 -10.69 -21.87 9.00
CA ASN A 218 -11.38 -22.15 7.73
C ASN A 218 -10.83 -21.32 6.56
N LYS A 219 -9.52 -21.05 6.55
CA LYS A 219 -8.87 -20.25 5.51
C LYS A 219 -7.95 -21.10 4.63
N ASN A 220 -8.16 -21.07 3.31
CA ASN A 220 -7.27 -21.69 2.33
C ASN A 220 -7.48 -21.10 0.93
N TRP A 221 -6.88 -19.94 0.67
CA TRP A 221 -6.98 -19.28 -0.63
C TRP A 221 -5.80 -18.35 -0.91
N VAL A 222 -5.71 -17.92 -2.16
CA VAL A 222 -4.75 -16.96 -2.70
C VAL A 222 -5.49 -15.95 -3.58
N TRP A 223 -5.07 -14.69 -3.55
CA TRP A 223 -5.47 -13.70 -4.56
C TRP A 223 -4.26 -13.35 -5.44
N ARG A 224 -4.54 -12.80 -6.63
CA ARG A 224 -3.47 -12.50 -7.59
C ARG A 224 -2.64 -11.33 -7.08
N GLY A 225 -1.38 -11.60 -6.74
CA GLY A 225 -0.41 -10.59 -6.29
C GLY A 225 0.66 -10.24 -7.33
N ASP A 226 0.59 -10.84 -8.54
CA ASP A 226 1.60 -10.77 -9.60
C ASP A 226 2.20 -9.36 -9.78
N ASP A 227 1.36 -8.39 -10.15
CA ASP A 227 1.76 -7.00 -10.44
C ASP A 227 1.20 -6.02 -9.36
N LEU A 228 0.54 -6.56 -8.34
CA LEU A 228 -0.35 -5.84 -7.40
C LEU A 228 0.35 -4.69 -6.66
N TRP A 229 1.55 -4.92 -6.15
CA TRP A 229 2.27 -3.90 -5.39
C TRP A 229 2.59 -2.67 -6.25
N TYR A 230 2.97 -2.88 -7.52
CA TYR A 230 3.19 -1.77 -8.45
C TYR A 230 1.88 -1.06 -8.78
N ASP A 231 0.84 -1.82 -9.11
CA ASP A 231 -0.46 -1.26 -9.52
C ASP A 231 -1.08 -0.41 -8.42
N ARG A 232 -1.15 -0.92 -7.17
CA ARG A 232 -1.76 -0.18 -6.06
C ARG A 232 -1.04 1.14 -5.77
N TRP A 233 0.29 1.18 -5.82
CA TRP A 233 1.03 2.42 -5.57
C TRP A 233 0.87 3.46 -6.69
N ASN A 234 0.69 3.05 -7.94
CA ASN A 234 0.29 3.99 -9.00
C ASN A 234 -1.15 4.48 -8.77
N GLN A 235 -2.06 3.58 -8.44
CA GLN A 235 -3.46 3.93 -8.15
C GLN A 235 -3.58 4.87 -6.95
N VAL A 236 -2.70 4.80 -5.95
CA VAL A 236 -2.64 5.79 -4.85
C VAL A 236 -2.40 7.21 -5.39
N MET A 237 -1.54 7.36 -6.40
CA MET A 237 -1.26 8.65 -7.04
C MET A 237 -2.42 9.16 -7.90
N ASP A 238 -3.23 8.24 -8.46
CA ASP A 238 -4.42 8.59 -9.23
C ASP A 238 -5.61 8.96 -8.32
N VAL A 239 -5.81 8.19 -7.25
CA VAL A 239 -6.93 8.35 -6.31
C VAL A 239 -6.71 9.51 -5.34
N MET A 240 -5.46 9.73 -4.90
CA MET A 240 -5.08 10.72 -3.89
C MET A 240 -5.98 10.66 -2.63
N PRO A 241 -6.04 9.52 -1.93
CA PRO A 241 -6.89 9.34 -0.75
C PRO A 241 -6.46 10.24 0.42
N ALA A 242 -7.27 10.33 1.48
CA ALA A 242 -6.85 11.02 2.71
C ALA A 242 -5.83 10.19 3.49
N PHE A 243 -6.02 8.88 3.49
CA PHE A 243 -5.13 7.94 4.16
C PHE A 243 -4.85 6.76 3.25
N VAL A 244 -3.67 6.18 3.41
CA VAL A 244 -3.35 4.84 2.90
C VAL A 244 -3.13 3.94 4.11
N GLN A 245 -3.70 2.74 4.11
CA GLN A 245 -3.30 1.71 5.06
C GLN A 245 -2.69 0.55 4.29
N ILE A 246 -1.41 0.27 4.57
CA ILE A 246 -0.71 -0.90 4.09
C ILE A 246 -1.20 -2.12 4.88
N ILE A 247 -1.75 -3.11 4.19
CA ILE A 247 -2.21 -4.38 4.73
C ILE A 247 -1.18 -5.42 4.31
N SER A 248 -0.22 -5.80 5.17
CA SER A 248 -0.05 -5.45 6.58
C SER A 248 1.43 -5.33 6.96
N TRP A 249 1.74 -4.97 8.19
CA TRP A 249 3.10 -4.98 8.73
C TRP A 249 3.57 -6.39 9.10
N ASN A 250 2.78 -7.17 9.84
CA ASN A 250 3.24 -8.43 10.44
C ASN A 250 2.20 -9.57 10.39
N ASP A 251 1.28 -9.56 9.42
CA ASP A 251 0.42 -10.72 9.20
C ASP A 251 1.12 -11.81 8.36
N TYR A 252 1.85 -12.67 9.05
CA TYR A 252 2.57 -13.79 8.43
C TYR A 252 1.62 -14.88 7.94
N GLY A 253 0.49 -15.09 8.64
CA GLY A 253 -0.50 -16.13 8.34
C GLY A 253 -1.27 -15.87 7.04
N GLU A 254 -1.30 -14.63 6.57
CA GLU A 254 -1.94 -14.25 5.30
C GLU A 254 -0.94 -13.78 4.23
N SER A 255 0.36 -13.92 4.51
CA SER A 255 1.44 -13.71 3.55
C SER A 255 1.49 -12.32 2.91
N HIS A 256 0.94 -11.31 3.58
CA HIS A 256 0.89 -9.93 3.06
C HIS A 256 1.60 -8.92 3.95
N HIS A 257 2.35 -9.43 4.95
CA HIS A 257 3.24 -8.63 5.76
C HIS A 257 4.30 -7.94 4.89
N ILE A 258 4.68 -6.73 5.26
CA ILE A 258 5.85 -6.04 4.72
C ILE A 258 6.94 -5.86 5.76
N GLY A 259 6.73 -6.18 7.03
CA GLY A 259 7.67 -6.05 8.16
C GLY A 259 8.67 -7.20 8.26
N PRO A 260 9.59 -7.18 9.24
CA PRO A 260 10.55 -8.26 9.45
C PRO A 260 9.88 -9.58 9.84
N VAL A 261 10.28 -10.70 9.25
CA VAL A 261 9.81 -12.04 9.65
C VAL A 261 10.47 -12.42 10.99
N ARG A 262 9.68 -12.45 12.07
CA ARG A 262 10.18 -12.81 13.41
C ARG A 262 9.82 -14.24 13.79
N THR A 263 10.82 -15.09 13.99
CA THR A 263 10.62 -16.54 14.23
C THR A 263 9.90 -16.85 15.54
N ASN A 264 9.94 -15.96 16.53
CA ASN A 264 9.18 -16.03 17.79
C ASN A 264 7.70 -15.63 17.65
N ALA A 265 7.25 -15.18 16.48
CA ALA A 265 5.89 -14.69 16.21
C ALA A 265 5.11 -15.53 15.20
N MET A 266 5.35 -16.84 15.21
CA MET A 266 4.79 -17.80 14.25
C MET A 266 3.55 -18.55 14.79
N GLU A 267 2.98 -18.11 15.92
CA GLU A 267 1.85 -18.79 16.59
C GLU A 267 0.62 -18.93 15.69
N ALA A 268 0.38 -17.98 14.77
CA ALA A 268 -0.71 -18.06 13.80
C ALA A 268 -0.70 -19.36 12.96
N PHE A 269 0.48 -19.93 12.67
CA PHE A 269 0.60 -21.18 11.93
C PHE A 269 0.24 -22.40 12.78
N GLU A 270 0.49 -22.35 14.10
CA GLU A 270 0.10 -23.43 15.01
C GLU A 270 -1.40 -23.38 15.30
N VAL A 271 -1.92 -22.21 15.69
CA VAL A 271 -3.35 -22.02 16.00
C VAL A 271 -4.22 -22.18 14.75
N GLY A 272 -3.74 -21.71 13.60
CA GLY A 272 -4.41 -21.87 12.32
C GLY A 272 -4.23 -23.26 11.71
N GLU A 273 -3.52 -24.19 12.36
CA GLU A 273 -3.29 -25.56 11.88
C GLU A 273 -2.68 -25.63 10.47
N ALA A 274 -1.73 -24.74 10.17
CA ALA A 274 -1.10 -24.68 8.86
C ALA A 274 -0.35 -26.00 8.54
N PRO A 275 -0.41 -26.50 7.29
CA PRO A 275 0.28 -27.73 6.92
C PRO A 275 1.82 -27.58 6.95
N PHE A 276 2.31 -26.34 6.84
CA PHE A 276 3.70 -25.93 7.00
C PHE A 276 3.75 -24.41 7.20
N ASN A 277 4.87 -23.88 7.70
CA ASN A 277 5.05 -22.44 7.81
C ASN A 277 5.58 -21.87 6.48
N TYR A 278 4.72 -21.12 5.79
CA TYR A 278 5.03 -20.50 4.49
C TYR A 278 5.64 -19.10 4.57
N ALA A 279 5.79 -18.51 5.76
CA ALA A 279 6.46 -17.22 5.96
C ALA A 279 7.97 -17.35 6.23
N LEU A 280 8.41 -18.49 6.79
CA LEU A 280 9.84 -18.75 6.97
C LEU A 280 10.57 -18.76 5.62
N ASP A 281 11.75 -18.14 5.57
CA ASP A 281 12.56 -17.94 4.35
C ASP A 281 11.84 -17.18 3.22
N HIS A 282 10.78 -16.44 3.52
CA HIS A 282 10.08 -15.53 2.60
C HIS A 282 10.11 -14.12 3.18
N PRO A 283 11.29 -13.46 3.18
CA PRO A 283 11.36 -12.07 3.61
C PRO A 283 10.54 -11.21 2.65
N HIS A 284 9.73 -10.32 3.21
CA HIS A 284 8.89 -9.37 2.47
C HIS A 284 9.37 -7.91 2.61
N ASP A 285 10.56 -7.72 3.18
CA ASP A 285 11.18 -6.41 3.34
C ASP A 285 11.53 -5.74 2.01
N GLY A 286 11.73 -6.52 0.95
CA GLY A 286 11.92 -6.00 -0.41
C GLY A 286 10.82 -5.03 -0.81
N TRP A 287 9.55 -5.33 -0.50
CA TRP A 287 8.42 -4.46 -0.82
C TRP A 287 8.45 -3.11 -0.09
N ARG A 288 9.20 -2.97 1.01
CA ARG A 288 9.38 -1.69 1.70
C ARG A 288 10.36 -0.75 0.99
N HIS A 289 11.22 -1.28 0.12
CA HIS A 289 12.42 -0.57 -0.32
C HIS A 289 12.11 0.74 -1.08
N PHE A 290 10.99 0.79 -1.81
CA PHE A 290 10.59 1.98 -2.56
C PHE A 290 9.60 2.88 -1.81
N LEU A 291 9.15 2.47 -0.61
CA LEU A 291 8.13 3.20 0.14
C LEU A 291 8.52 4.65 0.44
N PRO A 292 9.76 5.00 0.82
CA PRO A 292 10.11 6.41 1.04
C PRO A 292 9.81 7.30 -0.17
N TYR A 293 10.21 6.86 -1.38
CA TYR A 293 9.93 7.60 -2.61
C TYR A 293 8.42 7.67 -2.92
N LEU A 294 7.71 6.54 -2.79
CA LEU A 294 6.29 6.45 -3.14
C LEU A 294 5.40 7.25 -2.16
N ILE A 295 5.68 7.14 -0.86
CA ILE A 295 4.96 7.88 0.19
C ILE A 295 5.23 9.37 0.09
N ASP A 296 6.48 9.78 -0.13
CA ASP A 296 6.81 11.20 -0.32
C ASP A 296 6.13 11.76 -1.56
N SER A 297 6.08 10.99 -2.65
CA SER A 297 5.37 11.36 -3.88
C SER A 297 3.89 11.60 -3.61
N TYR A 298 3.24 10.67 -2.90
CA TYR A 298 1.82 10.73 -2.54
C TYR A 298 1.54 11.93 -1.63
N LYS A 299 2.28 12.08 -0.52
CA LYS A 299 2.05 13.15 0.44
C LYS A 299 2.29 14.54 -0.14
N ALA A 300 3.22 14.66 -1.09
CA ALA A 300 3.51 15.93 -1.76
C ALA A 300 2.66 16.16 -3.03
N ALA A 301 1.90 15.15 -3.49
CA ALA A 301 1.27 15.11 -4.81
C ALA A 301 2.24 15.38 -5.97
N VAL A 302 3.53 15.09 -5.78
CA VAL A 302 4.59 15.30 -6.78
C VAL A 302 5.78 14.38 -6.49
N ALA A 303 6.31 13.75 -7.53
CA ALA A 303 7.49 12.90 -7.43
C ALA A 303 8.72 13.70 -6.95
N PRO A 304 9.40 13.29 -5.86
CA PRO A 304 10.63 13.93 -5.43
C PRO A 304 11.80 13.56 -6.34
N SER A 305 12.93 14.22 -6.19
CA SER A 305 14.17 13.80 -6.85
C SER A 305 14.60 12.41 -6.36
N ILE A 306 14.91 11.51 -7.29
CA ILE A 306 15.50 10.21 -6.98
C ILE A 306 16.94 10.44 -6.52
N LYS A 307 17.21 10.10 -5.25
CA LYS A 307 18.55 10.22 -4.64
C LYS A 307 19.36 8.95 -4.85
N ASP A 308 18.70 7.81 -4.68
CA ASP A 308 19.27 6.49 -4.80
C ASP A 308 18.41 5.69 -5.79
N GLU A 309 19.06 5.10 -6.78
CA GLU A 309 18.43 4.13 -7.66
C GLU A 309 18.39 2.77 -6.97
N ALA A 310 17.43 1.92 -7.32
CA ALA A 310 17.27 0.63 -6.65
C ALA A 310 16.51 -0.39 -7.50
N LEU A 311 16.67 -1.66 -7.15
CA LEU A 311 16.01 -2.80 -7.76
C LEU A 311 15.26 -3.61 -6.69
N MET A 312 14.05 -4.05 -7.02
CA MET A 312 13.19 -4.90 -6.19
C MET A 312 12.64 -6.05 -7.05
N THR A 313 12.49 -7.24 -6.46
CA THR A 313 11.97 -8.42 -7.15
C THR A 313 11.14 -9.29 -6.21
N TRP A 314 10.18 -10.03 -6.77
CA TRP A 314 9.42 -11.06 -6.06
C TRP A 314 8.98 -12.18 -7.00
N TYR A 315 8.86 -13.39 -6.46
CA TYR A 315 8.39 -14.58 -7.19
C TYR A 315 8.16 -15.78 -6.26
N ARG A 316 7.44 -16.79 -6.75
CA ARG A 316 7.24 -18.05 -6.04
C ARG A 316 8.46 -18.97 -6.16
N GLY A 317 8.74 -19.70 -5.08
CA GLY A 317 9.87 -20.61 -4.98
C GLY A 317 9.80 -21.91 -5.79
N SER A 318 8.66 -22.17 -6.46
CA SER A 318 8.42 -23.37 -7.25
C SER A 318 7.43 -23.09 -8.39
N PRO A 319 7.52 -23.80 -9.52
CA PRO A 319 6.48 -23.75 -10.55
C PRO A 319 5.10 -24.14 -10.00
N ALA A 320 4.03 -23.55 -10.54
CA ALA A 320 2.66 -23.69 -10.05
C ALA A 320 2.21 -25.16 -9.96
N LEU A 321 2.63 -25.97 -10.93
CA LEU A 321 2.18 -27.34 -11.13
C LEU A 321 3.20 -28.41 -10.71
N SER A 322 4.31 -28.02 -10.08
CA SER A 322 5.33 -28.98 -9.64
C SER A 322 4.90 -29.82 -8.43
N CYS A 323 4.00 -29.28 -7.59
CA CYS A 323 3.53 -29.90 -6.35
C CYS A 323 2.00 -29.83 -6.25
N LYS A 324 1.44 -30.46 -5.21
CA LYS A 324 0.00 -30.35 -4.94
C LYS A 324 -0.33 -28.92 -4.47
N ASP A 325 -1.47 -28.39 -4.89
CA ASP A 325 -1.94 -27.07 -4.46
C ASP A 325 -2.40 -27.02 -2.98
N GLY A 326 -2.54 -28.17 -2.32
CA GLY A 326 -3.01 -28.26 -0.93
C GLY A 326 -4.49 -27.90 -0.77
N GLY A 327 -5.28 -27.96 -1.85
CA GLY A 327 -6.66 -27.49 -1.86
C GLY A 327 -6.80 -25.95 -1.87
N THR A 328 -5.70 -25.22 -2.09
CA THR A 328 -5.71 -23.76 -2.17
C THR A 328 -6.54 -23.31 -3.37
N THR A 329 -7.58 -22.55 -3.11
CA THR A 329 -8.40 -21.92 -4.15
C THR A 329 -7.85 -20.54 -4.51
N ALA A 330 -8.06 -20.12 -5.76
CA ALA A 330 -7.92 -18.72 -6.13
C ALA A 330 -9.25 -18.03 -5.85
N ASN A 331 -9.23 -16.90 -5.12
CA ASN A 331 -10.39 -16.29 -4.48
C ASN A 331 -11.02 -17.17 -3.39
N ALA A 332 -12.00 -16.64 -2.63
CA ALA A 332 -12.67 -17.42 -1.59
C ALA A 332 -14.20 -17.30 -1.63
N VAL A 333 -14.89 -18.43 -1.48
CA VAL A 333 -16.35 -18.49 -1.29
C VAL A 333 -16.79 -17.72 -0.04
N ALA A 334 -15.93 -17.64 0.98
CA ALA A 334 -16.18 -16.85 2.19
C ALA A 334 -16.34 -15.34 1.92
N HIS A 335 -15.94 -14.87 0.73
CA HIS A 335 -16.11 -13.51 0.25
C HIS A 335 -17.14 -13.41 -0.89
N ASP A 336 -18.00 -14.42 -1.05
CA ASP A 336 -18.98 -14.55 -2.13
C ASP A 336 -18.36 -14.49 -3.54
N GLN A 337 -17.14 -15.01 -3.69
CA GLN A 337 -16.39 -15.01 -4.95
C GLN A 337 -16.45 -16.37 -5.65
N GLU A 338 -16.48 -16.34 -6.99
CA GLU A 338 -16.21 -17.54 -7.79
C GLU A 338 -14.74 -17.96 -7.65
N THR A 339 -14.51 -19.24 -7.36
CA THR A 339 -13.17 -19.79 -7.17
C THR A 339 -12.56 -20.32 -8.47
N LEU A 340 -11.29 -20.02 -8.68
CA LEU A 340 -10.45 -20.62 -9.72
C LEU A 340 -9.40 -21.55 -9.07
N THR A 341 -8.55 -22.17 -9.89
CA THR A 341 -7.35 -22.85 -9.37
C THR A 341 -6.23 -21.82 -9.12
N ALA A 342 -5.46 -21.97 -8.04
CA ALA A 342 -4.34 -21.08 -7.71
C ALA A 342 -3.34 -20.91 -8.89
N ALA A 343 -3.07 -21.99 -9.61
CA ALA A 343 -2.18 -22.00 -10.77
C ALA A 343 -2.65 -21.15 -11.95
N GLN A 344 -3.95 -20.83 -12.05
CA GLN A 344 -4.47 -19.97 -13.11
C GLN A 344 -4.16 -18.50 -12.88
N ILE A 345 -4.07 -18.06 -11.62
CA ILE A 345 -3.98 -16.63 -11.28
C ILE A 345 -2.58 -16.21 -10.84
N VAL A 346 -1.78 -17.12 -10.26
CA VAL A 346 -0.42 -16.81 -9.82
C VAL A 346 0.60 -17.37 -10.81
N ARG A 347 1.09 -16.51 -11.71
CA ARG A 347 1.87 -16.95 -12.88
C ARG A 347 3.28 -17.38 -12.50
N ASP A 348 3.85 -18.30 -13.28
CA ASP A 348 5.25 -18.73 -13.17
C ASP A 348 6.19 -17.67 -13.77
N LYS A 349 6.27 -16.52 -13.10
CA LYS A 349 7.08 -15.36 -13.49
C LYS A 349 7.95 -14.85 -12.34
N ILE A 350 9.05 -14.19 -12.71
CA ILE A 350 9.86 -13.34 -11.85
C ILE A 350 9.47 -11.90 -12.15
N PHE A 351 8.93 -11.23 -11.15
CA PHE A 351 8.51 -9.83 -11.20
C PHE A 351 9.61 -8.94 -10.64
N TYR A 352 9.76 -7.74 -11.20
CA TYR A 352 10.74 -6.79 -10.74
C TYR A 352 10.29 -5.36 -10.99
N SER A 353 10.71 -4.46 -10.11
CA SER A 353 10.57 -3.03 -10.27
C SER A 353 11.90 -2.34 -10.01
N ALA A 354 12.15 -1.22 -10.68
CA ALA A 354 13.36 -0.43 -10.49
C ALA A 354 13.03 1.06 -10.36
N LEU A 355 13.54 1.71 -9.32
CA LEU A 355 13.47 3.16 -9.17
C LEU A 355 14.68 3.77 -9.86
N LEU A 356 14.46 4.52 -10.94
CA LEU A 356 15.52 4.96 -11.84
C LEU A 356 15.37 6.42 -12.30
N THR A 357 16.50 7.09 -12.46
CA THR A 357 16.67 8.43 -13.08
C THR A 357 16.75 8.37 -14.61
N SER A 358 16.97 7.19 -15.17
CA SER A 358 16.92 6.87 -16.60
C SER A 358 16.85 5.35 -16.79
N ALA A 359 16.32 4.90 -17.93
CA ALA A 359 16.12 3.48 -18.19
C ALA A 359 17.42 2.65 -18.05
N ALA A 360 17.29 1.48 -17.44
CA ALA A 360 18.33 0.46 -17.35
C ALA A 360 17.85 -0.83 -18.04
N GLU A 361 18.77 -1.75 -18.32
CA GLU A 361 18.46 -3.09 -18.81
C GLU A 361 18.43 -4.07 -17.64
N VAL A 362 17.44 -4.97 -17.63
CA VAL A 362 17.38 -6.07 -16.65
C VAL A 362 17.69 -7.37 -17.38
N THR A 363 18.45 -8.25 -16.73
CA THR A 363 18.66 -9.64 -17.15
C THR A 363 18.33 -10.54 -15.97
N VAL A 364 17.59 -11.61 -16.23
CA VAL A 364 17.24 -12.60 -15.20
C VAL A 364 17.76 -13.97 -15.64
N SER A 365 18.52 -14.62 -14.78
CA SER A 365 19.05 -15.96 -14.98
C SER A 365 18.40 -16.94 -14.02
N VAL A 366 17.93 -18.08 -14.52
CA VAL A 366 17.41 -19.19 -13.69
C VAL A 366 18.14 -20.48 -14.05
N GLY A 367 18.86 -21.06 -13.10
CA GLY A 367 19.68 -22.25 -13.35
C GLY A 367 20.75 -22.05 -14.41
N GLY A 368 21.32 -20.83 -14.49
CA GLY A 368 22.34 -20.45 -15.47
C GLY A 368 21.80 -20.06 -16.86
N LYS A 369 20.48 -20.08 -17.07
CA LYS A 369 19.86 -19.65 -18.33
C LYS A 369 19.38 -18.21 -18.21
N ALA A 370 20.13 -17.30 -18.82
CA ALA A 370 19.81 -15.87 -18.83
C ALA A 370 18.74 -15.51 -19.88
N GLN A 371 17.84 -14.61 -19.50
CA GLN A 371 16.83 -13.99 -20.35
C GLN A 371 16.92 -12.46 -20.17
N LYS A 372 16.85 -11.72 -21.27
CA LYS A 372 16.71 -10.26 -21.20
C LYS A 372 15.30 -9.92 -20.70
N GLY A 373 15.24 -9.09 -19.67
CA GLY A 373 14.00 -8.55 -19.13
C GLY A 373 13.38 -7.50 -20.04
N ASN A 374 12.08 -7.26 -19.86
CA ASN A 374 11.31 -6.24 -20.54
C ASN A 374 10.53 -5.42 -19.50
N TRP A 375 10.50 -4.10 -19.69
CA TRP A 375 9.62 -3.21 -18.95
C TRP A 375 8.21 -3.29 -19.54
N THR A 376 7.23 -3.73 -18.75
CA THR A 376 5.82 -3.70 -19.12
C THR A 376 5.19 -2.35 -18.81
N SER A 377 5.76 -1.64 -17.83
CA SER A 377 5.35 -0.28 -17.45
C SER A 377 6.58 0.59 -17.20
N THR A 378 6.54 1.83 -17.69
CA THR A 378 7.62 2.81 -17.56
C THR A 378 7.05 4.14 -17.07
N PRO A 379 7.77 4.88 -16.21
CA PRO A 379 7.29 6.15 -15.70
C PRO A 379 7.31 7.24 -16.78
N ASP A 380 6.36 8.18 -16.69
CA ASP A 380 6.33 9.36 -17.55
C ASP A 380 7.62 10.18 -17.42
N GLY A 381 8.14 10.63 -18.56
CA GLY A 381 9.42 11.35 -18.61
C GLY A 381 10.66 10.50 -18.32
N GLY A 382 10.51 9.18 -18.16
CA GLY A 382 11.62 8.24 -18.01
C GLY A 382 12.33 8.30 -16.64
N LYS A 383 11.67 8.85 -15.62
CA LYS A 383 12.18 8.96 -14.25
C LYS A 383 11.13 8.49 -13.27
N GLY A 384 11.46 7.51 -12.44
CA GLY A 384 10.52 6.94 -11.46
C GLY A 384 10.60 5.42 -11.43
N VAL A 385 9.48 4.78 -11.09
CA VAL A 385 9.40 3.33 -10.95
C VAL A 385 9.08 2.68 -12.28
N TYR A 386 10.04 1.91 -12.79
CA TYR A 386 9.86 0.96 -13.88
C TYR A 386 9.36 -0.37 -13.32
N HIS A 387 8.54 -1.09 -14.09
CA HIS A 387 8.03 -2.40 -13.69
C HIS A 387 8.01 -3.38 -14.86
N GLY A 388 8.30 -4.64 -14.58
CA GLY A 388 8.38 -5.70 -15.58
C GLY A 388 8.35 -7.09 -14.96
N SER A 389 8.21 -8.09 -15.82
CA SER A 389 8.30 -9.49 -15.43
C SER A 389 8.80 -10.35 -16.57
N ILE A 390 9.34 -11.52 -16.23
CA ILE A 390 9.69 -12.57 -17.21
C ILE A 390 9.21 -13.94 -16.73
N PRO A 391 8.85 -14.87 -17.64
CA PRO A 391 8.59 -16.25 -17.24
C PRO A 391 9.88 -16.94 -16.79
N PHE A 392 9.82 -17.73 -15.71
CA PHE A 392 10.92 -18.63 -15.39
C PHE A 392 10.72 -19.96 -16.13
N LEU A 393 11.61 -20.25 -17.08
CA LEU A 393 11.50 -21.41 -18.00
C LEU A 393 12.28 -22.64 -17.52
N SER A 394 12.91 -22.55 -16.36
CA SER A 394 13.68 -23.62 -15.73
C SER A 394 13.68 -23.47 -14.20
N THR A 395 14.17 -24.48 -13.51
CA THR A 395 14.49 -24.43 -12.08
C THR A 395 15.99 -24.18 -11.89
N GLY A 396 16.39 -23.77 -10.70
CA GLY A 396 17.77 -23.47 -10.34
C GLY A 396 17.94 -22.13 -9.65
N ASP A 397 19.21 -21.75 -9.44
CA ASP A 397 19.57 -20.50 -8.79
C ASP A 397 19.07 -19.32 -9.62
N VAL A 398 18.53 -18.30 -8.93
CA VAL A 398 17.97 -17.11 -9.58
C VAL A 398 18.92 -15.95 -9.37
N VAL A 399 19.28 -15.27 -10.47
CA VAL A 399 20.09 -14.05 -10.42
C VAL A 399 19.40 -12.99 -11.27
N ILE A 400 19.13 -11.83 -10.67
CA ILE A 400 18.61 -10.66 -11.37
C ILE A 400 19.71 -9.62 -11.39
N THR A 401 20.08 -9.17 -12.59
CA THR A 401 21.11 -8.16 -12.80
C THR A 401 20.50 -6.97 -13.52
N MET A 402 20.81 -5.77 -13.05
CA MET A 402 20.48 -4.52 -13.71
C MET A 402 21.76 -3.85 -14.23
N THR A 403 21.79 -3.53 -15.51
CA THR A 403 22.91 -2.87 -16.18
C THR A 403 22.49 -1.54 -16.77
N LYS A 404 23.38 -0.56 -16.69
CA LYS A 404 23.19 0.76 -17.32
C LYS A 404 24.49 1.16 -18.01
N TYR A 405 24.39 1.51 -19.30
CA TYR A 405 25.54 1.84 -20.16
C TYR A 405 26.67 0.78 -20.17
N GLY A 406 26.30 -0.51 -20.04
CA GLY A 406 27.26 -1.61 -19.98
C GLY A 406 27.89 -1.86 -18.61
N THR A 407 27.55 -1.09 -17.58
CA THR A 407 27.97 -1.29 -16.19
C THR A 407 26.88 -2.02 -15.41
N GLU A 408 27.25 -3.06 -14.67
CA GLU A 408 26.36 -3.67 -13.67
C GLU A 408 26.17 -2.68 -12.52
N ILE A 409 24.92 -2.23 -12.33
CA ILE A 409 24.58 -1.25 -11.29
C ILE A 409 23.88 -1.90 -10.10
N ALA A 410 23.24 -3.05 -10.28
CA ALA A 410 22.64 -3.81 -9.19
C ALA A 410 22.60 -5.31 -9.52
N LYS A 411 22.66 -6.13 -8.49
CA LYS A 411 22.52 -7.58 -8.57
C LYS A 411 21.78 -8.13 -7.34
N ILE A 412 20.82 -9.00 -7.58
CA ILE A 412 20.11 -9.76 -6.55
C ILE A 412 20.37 -11.25 -6.80
N ASP A 413 21.01 -11.91 -5.83
CA ASP A 413 21.08 -13.37 -5.75
C ASP A 413 19.82 -13.85 -5.01
N GLY A 414 18.85 -14.35 -5.78
CA GLY A 414 17.53 -14.69 -5.29
C GLY A 414 17.41 -16.11 -4.76
N ARG A 415 16.29 -16.40 -4.09
CA ARG A 415 15.92 -17.77 -3.70
C ARG A 415 15.85 -18.69 -4.91
N LYS A 416 16.43 -19.88 -4.81
CA LYS A 416 16.35 -20.94 -5.83
C LYS A 416 14.89 -21.29 -6.16
N ILE A 417 14.59 -21.45 -7.44
CA ILE A 417 13.34 -22.06 -7.92
C ILE A 417 13.55 -23.57 -8.00
N ALA A 418 12.67 -24.34 -7.36
CA ALA A 418 12.81 -25.79 -7.19
C ALA A 418 11.51 -26.53 -7.57
N ASN A 419 11.63 -27.81 -7.90
CA ASN A 419 10.45 -28.68 -8.09
C ASN A 419 9.99 -29.32 -6.78
N GLU A 420 10.82 -29.23 -5.75
CA GLU A 420 10.57 -29.73 -4.41
C GLU A 420 9.86 -28.66 -3.58
N CYS A 421 8.73 -29.03 -2.97
CA CYS A 421 7.97 -28.12 -2.09
C CYS A 421 7.87 -28.67 -0.66
N PRO A 422 7.73 -27.78 0.36
CA PRO A 422 7.54 -28.19 1.75
C PRO A 422 6.33 -29.12 1.88
N GLY A 423 6.52 -30.32 2.45
CA GLY A 423 5.45 -31.31 2.59
C GLY A 423 4.82 -31.78 1.27
N GLY A 424 5.45 -31.52 0.12
CA GLY A 424 4.87 -31.80 -1.20
C GLY A 424 3.73 -30.86 -1.61
N LEU A 425 3.58 -29.73 -0.92
CA LEU A 425 2.57 -28.70 -1.18
C LEU A 425 3.21 -27.43 -1.74
N THR A 426 2.63 -26.85 -2.79
CA THR A 426 3.08 -25.58 -3.35
C THR A 426 2.94 -24.48 -2.29
N ASN A 427 4.05 -23.77 -2.01
CA ASN A 427 3.97 -22.52 -1.27
C ASN A 427 3.59 -21.40 -2.23
N TRP A 428 2.38 -20.85 -2.07
CA TRP A 428 1.89 -19.75 -2.90
C TRP A 428 2.33 -18.37 -2.39
N ASN A 429 3.07 -18.30 -1.27
CA ASN A 429 3.74 -17.09 -0.84
C ASN A 429 4.89 -16.72 -1.80
N ALA A 430 5.18 -15.43 -1.92
CA ALA A 430 6.28 -14.91 -2.71
C ALA A 430 7.53 -14.74 -1.85
N TRP A 431 8.70 -15.07 -2.41
CA TRP A 431 9.96 -14.57 -1.88
C TRP A 431 10.21 -13.17 -2.44
N THR A 432 10.75 -12.27 -1.64
CA THR A 432 11.12 -10.92 -2.11
C THR A 432 12.60 -10.65 -1.90
N GLY A 433 13.16 -9.78 -2.75
CA GLY A 433 14.50 -9.27 -2.61
C GLY A 433 14.60 -7.84 -3.11
N SER A 434 15.53 -7.07 -2.56
CA SER A 434 15.82 -5.72 -3.02
C SER A 434 17.28 -5.35 -2.81
N THR A 435 17.77 -4.37 -3.55
CA THR A 435 19.11 -3.82 -3.38
C THR A 435 19.18 -2.40 -3.96
N ASN A 436 20.02 -1.56 -3.36
CA ASN A 436 20.39 -0.27 -3.95
C ASN A 436 21.19 -0.51 -5.24
N ALA A 437 21.06 0.42 -6.17
CA ALA A 437 21.80 0.44 -7.42
C ALA A 437 22.87 1.54 -7.40
N LEU A 438 23.99 1.28 -8.04
CA LEU A 438 25.04 2.25 -8.29
C LEU A 438 24.53 3.30 -9.29
N HIS A 439 24.59 4.58 -8.92
CA HIS A 439 24.32 5.67 -9.85
C HIS A 439 25.42 5.74 -10.92
N VAL A 440 25.03 5.82 -12.19
CA VAL A 440 25.93 5.98 -13.33
C VAL A 440 25.44 7.15 -14.18
N ASP A 441 26.31 8.15 -14.36
CA ASP A 441 26.01 9.30 -15.19
C ASP A 441 25.88 8.92 -16.66
N ASP A 442 25.01 9.62 -17.38
CA ASP A 442 24.83 9.45 -18.83
C ASP A 442 26.16 9.77 -19.55
N PRO A 443 26.78 8.81 -20.25
CA PRO A 443 28.03 9.04 -20.98
C PRO A 443 27.83 9.93 -22.21
N SER A 444 26.59 10.22 -22.62
CA SER A 444 26.27 11.10 -23.75
C SER A 444 25.03 11.92 -23.43
N PRO A 445 25.12 12.86 -22.47
CA PRO A 445 23.98 13.65 -22.06
C PRO A 445 23.46 14.43 -23.26
N SER A 446 22.19 14.19 -23.62
CA SER A 446 21.52 15.03 -24.60
C SER A 446 21.60 16.47 -24.10
N PRO A 447 21.99 17.47 -24.93
CA PRO A 447 22.06 18.85 -24.48
C PRO A 447 20.69 19.24 -23.96
N THR A 448 20.58 19.48 -22.65
CA THR A 448 19.39 20.09 -22.06
C THR A 448 19.16 21.37 -22.84
N GLN A 449 17.98 21.56 -23.45
CA GLN A 449 17.57 22.87 -23.93
C GLN A 449 17.45 23.79 -22.72
N THR A 450 18.58 24.33 -22.29
CA THR A 450 18.62 25.48 -21.41
C THR A 450 18.03 26.61 -22.24
N GLY A 451 16.90 27.11 -21.79
CA GLY A 451 16.22 28.24 -22.42
C GLY A 451 17.18 29.40 -22.55
N GLY A 452 17.76 29.56 -23.74
CA GLY A 452 18.30 30.83 -24.17
C GLY A 452 17.12 31.79 -24.22
N GLY A 453 17.03 32.69 -23.23
CA GLY A 453 16.16 33.85 -23.32
C GLY A 453 16.39 34.56 -24.66
N PRO A 454 15.36 35.21 -25.23
CA PRO A 454 15.42 35.70 -26.59
C PRO A 454 16.59 36.69 -26.73
N GLN A 455 17.63 36.28 -27.46
CA GLN A 455 18.58 37.23 -28.00
C GLN A 455 17.83 38.05 -29.05
N SER A 456 17.55 39.30 -28.69
CA SER A 456 17.16 40.34 -29.64
C SER A 456 18.29 40.51 -30.66
N THR A 457 18.09 40.00 -31.87
CA THR A 457 18.76 40.50 -33.06
C THR A 457 17.69 41.09 -33.96
N ALA A 458 17.52 42.40 -33.86
CA ALA A 458 16.85 43.17 -34.87
C ALA A 458 17.68 43.08 -36.16
N SER A 459 17.09 42.48 -37.19
CA SER A 459 17.47 42.72 -38.58
C SER A 459 16.18 42.80 -39.38
N ASP A 460 15.84 44.03 -39.75
CA ASP A 460 14.88 44.34 -40.78
C ASP A 460 15.21 43.54 -42.05
N ASN A 461 14.24 42.79 -42.56
CA ASN A 461 13.91 42.81 -43.98
C ASN A 461 12.57 42.13 -44.23
N ASP A 462 11.74 42.91 -44.89
CA ASP A 462 10.38 42.66 -45.34
C ASP A 462 10.38 41.75 -46.59
N SER A 463 9.45 40.79 -46.65
CA SER A 463 8.68 40.34 -47.83
C SER A 463 8.31 38.84 -47.83
N GLY A 464 7.02 38.56 -48.07
CA GLY A 464 6.61 37.39 -48.86
C GLY A 464 5.94 36.21 -48.14
N ALA A 465 4.62 36.30 -47.99
CA ALA A 465 3.60 35.26 -47.82
C ALA A 465 3.97 33.78 -48.10
N SER A 466 3.54 32.86 -47.24
CA SER A 466 2.31 32.05 -47.43
C SER A 466 2.16 30.89 -46.43
N ASN A 467 0.93 30.73 -45.94
CA ASN A 467 0.23 29.54 -45.43
C ASN A 467 1.00 28.45 -44.64
N LEU A 468 0.55 28.18 -43.40
CA LEU A 468 0.13 26.84 -42.98
C LEU A 468 -0.65 26.85 -41.65
N SER A 469 -1.53 25.86 -41.57
CA SER A 469 -2.62 25.58 -40.63
C SER A 469 -2.25 25.50 -39.15
N GLN A 470 -3.09 26.14 -38.34
CA GLN A 470 -3.27 25.87 -36.92
C GLN A 470 -4.09 24.59 -36.71
N ASN A 471 -3.66 23.73 -35.78
CA ASN A 471 -4.55 22.94 -34.91
C ASN A 471 -3.74 22.48 -33.70
N GLY A 472 -3.77 23.29 -32.64
CA GLY A 472 -3.34 22.94 -31.29
C GLY A 472 -4.55 23.06 -30.36
N LEU A 473 -4.67 22.08 -29.47
CA LEU A 473 -5.76 21.86 -28.52
C LEU A 473 -6.25 23.14 -27.80
N VAL A 474 -7.57 23.29 -27.70
CA VAL A 474 -8.22 24.25 -26.80
C VAL A 474 -8.83 23.48 -25.63
N TYR A 475 -8.30 23.69 -24.44
CA TYR A 475 -8.97 23.40 -23.17
C TYR A 475 -10.01 24.51 -22.91
N VAL A 476 -11.27 24.11 -22.73
CA VAL A 476 -12.37 25.02 -22.38
C VAL A 476 -12.40 25.21 -20.86
N VAL A 477 -12.13 26.42 -20.39
CA VAL A 477 -12.42 26.86 -19.02
C VAL A 477 -13.75 27.61 -19.03
N PHE A 478 -14.74 27.12 -18.28
CA PHE A 478 -16.03 27.80 -18.09
C PHE A 478 -15.86 29.03 -17.18
N ALA A 479 -16.29 30.20 -17.65
CA ALA A 479 -16.44 31.41 -16.85
C ALA A 479 -17.91 31.60 -16.44
N LEU A 480 -18.17 31.62 -15.12
CA LEU A 480 -19.45 32.01 -14.54
C LEU A 480 -19.53 33.53 -14.46
N VAL A 481 -20.48 34.15 -15.16
CA VAL A 481 -20.85 35.56 -15.02
C VAL A 481 -22.17 35.63 -14.24
N SER A 482 -22.14 36.20 -13.05
CA SER A 482 -23.33 36.57 -12.27
C SER A 482 -23.78 37.98 -12.68
N LEU A 483 -25.00 38.10 -13.21
CA LEU A 483 -25.67 39.39 -13.41
C LEU A 483 -26.57 39.68 -12.20
N ALA A 484 -26.22 40.74 -11.46
CA ALA A 484 -27.12 41.41 -10.54
C ALA A 484 -27.87 42.50 -11.31
N VAL A 485 -29.21 42.45 -11.30
CA VAL A 485 -30.08 43.55 -11.72
C VAL A 485 -30.91 43.97 -10.53
N ALA A 486 -30.73 45.22 -10.10
CA ALA A 486 -31.65 45.95 -9.24
C ALA A 486 -32.16 47.16 -10.02
N GLY A 487 -33.47 47.38 -10.03
CA GLY A 487 -34.02 48.69 -10.38
C GLY A 487 -35.50 48.74 -10.81
N VAL A 488 -36.35 49.16 -9.87
CA VAL A 488 -37.49 50.12 -10.03
C VAL A 488 -38.60 49.70 -11.01
N VAL A 489 -39.84 49.39 -10.59
CA VAL A 489 -40.89 50.23 -9.95
C VAL A 489 -41.74 49.38 -9.01
#